data_AF-A0A7R9ACY1-F1
#
_entry.id   AF-A0A7R9ACY1-F1
#
_cell.length_a   1.000
_cell.length_b   1.000
_cell.length_c   1.000
_cell.angle_alpha   90.00
_cell.angle_beta   90.00
_cell.angle_gamma   90.00
#
_symmetry.space_group_name_H-M   'P 1'
#
loop_
_entity.id
_entity.type
_entity.pdbx_description
1 polymer ?
#
loop_
_entity_poly.entity_id
_entity_poly.type
_entity_poly.pdbx_seq_one_letter_code
_entity_poly.pdbx_strand_id
1 'polypeptide(L)'
;MVQHPKLSNFLNMTAMIVESYPEGKAFVTKTVEELLFKGFNLPFFDHLNTIFRELGWTPDEIEALWREVLPRDARDFRFAFYRDAVRNGTVDGPYLIGTGKEDPYDFGRIHLWHGESKHYMKPWSSEECNAINGTDGTLFPPLIHKETILQTFVTDLCRSMSFRYEKDVEFGVILGYRFVLHPDSVASVKVRPENECFCVGKCLGAGLLDVSKCFDGKPIVMSSPHFLIPDGAGDNGLNKSLLDGIAPMKDSHETFLDVEPVNGTLLRVKKRLQTNIKVRQVDGYKAFANLPEMEVPVFWTEESAELSQEESKEQRRRPKPPKPPSGYGSTDEETPTWAIGVGVGVVVLVIILRCICKKLN
;
A
#
# COMPACT_ATOMS: atom_id res chain seq x y z
N MET A 1 -0.26 0.44 31.41
CA MET A 1 0.11 1.87 31.49
C MET A 1 0.65 2.14 32.89
N VAL A 2 1.97 2.08 33.05
CA VAL A 2 2.62 2.54 34.29
C VAL A 2 2.78 4.05 34.12
N GLN A 3 1.95 4.83 34.81
CA GLN A 3 2.12 6.29 34.85
C GLN A 3 3.36 6.61 35.68
N HIS A 4 4.52 6.69 35.04
CA HIS A 4 5.69 7.27 35.68
C HIS A 4 5.44 8.78 35.87
N PRO A 5 5.56 9.35 37.08
CA PRO A 5 5.31 10.78 37.31
C PRO A 5 6.23 11.71 36.49
N LYS A 6 7.33 11.19 35.95
CA LYS A 6 8.21 11.90 35.01
C LYS A 6 7.67 11.93 33.55
N LEU A 7 6.82 10.98 33.16
CA LEU A 7 6.24 10.86 31.80
C LEU A 7 5.13 11.88 31.55
N SER A 8 4.31 12.24 32.54
CA SER A 8 3.31 13.31 32.39
C SER A 8 3.98 14.69 32.27
N ASN A 9 5.11 14.91 32.94
CA ASN A 9 5.93 16.10 32.76
C ASN A 9 6.55 16.17 31.36
N PHE A 10 6.96 15.04 30.77
CA PHE A 10 7.54 15.01 29.42
C PHE A 10 6.59 15.56 28.34
N LEU A 11 5.31 15.16 28.35
CA LEU A 11 4.32 15.69 27.41
C LEU A 11 4.12 17.20 27.57
N ASN A 12 4.12 17.71 28.80
CA ASN A 12 4.05 19.15 29.07
C ASN A 12 5.34 19.90 28.69
N MET A 13 6.47 19.20 28.59
CA MET A 13 7.78 19.76 28.22
C MET A 13 8.07 19.73 26.71
N THR A 14 7.27 18.99 25.91
CA THR A 14 7.51 18.86 24.46
C THR A 14 7.57 20.21 23.74
N ALA A 15 6.70 21.16 24.09
CA ALA A 15 6.74 22.51 23.52
C ALA A 15 8.06 23.24 23.83
N MET A 16 8.50 23.23 25.09
CA MET A 16 9.79 23.83 25.50
C MET A 16 10.98 23.15 24.83
N ILE A 17 10.98 21.82 24.74
CA ILE A 17 12.03 21.04 24.09
C ILE A 17 12.16 21.42 22.61
N VAL A 18 11.03 21.48 21.89
CA VAL A 18 10.97 21.85 20.47
C VAL A 18 11.41 23.31 20.28
N GLU A 19 11.00 24.22 21.15
CA GLU A 19 11.43 25.63 21.15
C GLU A 19 12.93 25.79 21.46
N SER A 20 13.48 24.91 22.30
CA SER A 20 14.88 24.93 22.73
C SER A 20 15.86 24.33 21.73
N TYR A 21 15.40 23.75 20.61
CA TYR A 21 16.26 23.19 19.57
C TYR A 21 16.54 24.27 18.50
N PRO A 22 17.54 25.15 18.70
CA PRO A 22 17.66 26.41 17.96
C PRO A 22 18.25 26.18 16.57
N GLU A 23 18.87 25.01 16.36
CA GLU A 23 19.56 24.61 15.13
C GLU A 23 18.73 23.69 14.23
N GLY A 24 17.45 23.50 14.55
CA GLY A 24 16.52 22.79 13.68
C GLY A 24 16.45 23.45 12.32
N LYS A 25 17.01 22.80 11.29
CA LYS A 25 16.79 23.19 9.89
C LYS A 25 15.69 22.30 9.32
N ALA A 26 14.72 22.91 8.63
CA ALA A 26 13.70 22.17 7.90
C ALA A 26 14.29 21.37 6.73
N PHE A 27 15.45 21.80 6.22
CA PHE A 27 16.17 21.16 5.13
C PHE A 27 17.55 20.71 5.59
N VAL A 28 17.95 19.51 5.15
CA VAL A 28 19.26 18.93 5.45
C VAL A 28 19.94 18.51 4.15
N THR A 29 21.27 18.55 4.15
CA THR A 29 22.10 18.03 3.05
C THR A 29 22.76 16.76 3.52
N LYS A 30 22.57 15.67 2.75
CA LYS A 30 23.09 14.33 3.01
C LYS A 30 23.50 13.67 1.71
N THR A 31 24.40 12.70 1.78
CA THR A 31 24.68 11.87 0.60
C THR A 31 23.50 10.94 0.31
N VAL A 32 23.42 10.44 -0.93
CA VAL A 32 22.40 9.45 -1.31
C VAL A 32 22.49 8.20 -0.42
N GLU A 33 23.72 7.75 -0.12
CA GLU A 33 23.96 6.58 0.74
C GLU A 33 23.45 6.82 2.18
N GLU A 34 23.70 7.99 2.75
CA GLU A 34 23.19 8.35 4.09
C GLU A 34 21.67 8.44 4.12
N LEU A 35 21.06 9.03 3.09
CA LEU A 35 19.61 9.23 3.03
C LEU A 35 18.85 7.91 2.84
N LEU A 36 19.37 7.01 2.00
CA LEU A 36 18.68 5.80 1.61
C LEU A 36 19.05 4.59 2.48
N PHE A 37 20.32 4.37 2.83
CA PHE A 37 20.77 3.07 3.36
C PHE A 37 21.48 3.17 4.71
N LYS A 38 22.62 3.89 4.75
CA LYS A 38 23.50 3.96 5.91
C LYS A 38 22.88 4.67 7.10
N GLY A 39 21.97 5.62 6.82
CA GLY A 39 21.33 6.47 7.80
C GLY A 39 22.21 7.60 8.31
N PHE A 40 21.57 8.66 8.80
CA PHE A 40 22.25 9.78 9.47
C PHE A 40 21.67 10.01 10.87
N ASN A 41 22.52 10.49 11.78
CA ASN A 41 22.09 10.80 13.15
C ASN A 41 21.14 11.98 13.16
N LEU A 42 20.15 11.92 14.02
CA LEU A 42 19.18 12.97 14.27
C LEU A 42 19.62 13.76 15.52
N PRO A 43 20.27 14.93 15.37
CA PRO A 43 20.89 15.63 16.51
C PRO A 43 19.87 16.11 17.55
N PHE A 44 18.59 16.15 17.17
CA PHE A 44 17.48 16.38 18.08
C PHE A 44 17.46 15.42 19.28
N PHE A 45 17.77 14.13 19.07
CA PHE A 45 17.79 13.15 20.16
C PHE A 45 19.01 13.34 21.09
N ASP A 46 20.14 13.79 20.54
CA ASP A 46 21.32 14.14 21.36
C ASP A 46 21.03 15.36 22.26
N HIS A 47 20.33 16.36 21.71
CA HIS A 47 19.85 17.52 22.47
C HIS A 47 18.87 17.12 23.58
N LEU A 48 17.90 16.27 23.26
CA LEU A 48 16.94 15.71 24.23
C LEU A 48 17.63 14.95 25.36
N ASN A 49 18.59 14.09 25.02
CA ASN A 49 19.37 13.34 26.01
C ASN A 49 20.15 14.27 26.95
N THR A 50 20.62 15.42 26.45
CA THR A 50 21.28 16.46 27.26
C THR A 50 20.29 17.10 28.23
N ILE A 51 19.11 17.53 27.75
CA ILE A 51 18.05 18.10 28.60
C ILE A 51 17.64 17.12 29.70
N PHE A 52 17.41 15.85 29.38
CA PHE A 52 17.01 14.87 30.39
C PHE A 52 18.04 14.69 31.50
N ARG A 53 19.34 14.69 31.15
CA ARG A 53 20.42 14.63 32.12
C ARG A 53 20.44 15.87 33.03
N GLU A 54 20.23 17.05 32.48
CA GLU A 54 20.12 18.31 33.26
C GLU A 54 18.93 18.29 34.23
N LEU A 55 17.84 17.61 33.86
CA LEU A 55 16.67 17.39 34.70
C LEU A 55 16.84 16.24 35.70
N GLY A 56 18.04 15.65 35.80
CA GLY A 56 18.38 14.62 36.77
C GLY A 56 17.89 13.21 36.40
N TRP A 57 17.62 12.93 35.12
CA TRP A 57 17.35 11.57 34.67
C TRP A 57 18.66 10.77 34.52
N THR A 58 18.63 9.50 34.92
CA THR A 58 19.79 8.61 34.72
C THR A 58 19.84 8.07 33.28
N PRO A 59 21.01 7.61 32.80
CA PRO A 59 21.11 6.97 31.47
C PRO A 59 20.12 5.81 31.28
N ASP A 60 19.92 4.98 32.31
CA ASP A 60 19.01 3.83 32.25
C ASP A 60 17.53 4.27 32.15
N GLU A 61 17.14 5.35 32.85
CA GLU A 61 15.80 5.92 32.74
C GLU A 61 15.51 6.47 31.34
N ILE A 62 16.51 7.14 30.75
CA ILE A 62 16.42 7.68 29.39
C ILE A 62 16.32 6.55 28.36
N GLU A 63 17.15 5.51 28.51
CA GLU A 63 17.10 4.35 27.62
C GLU A 63 15.76 3.60 27.72
N ALA A 64 15.23 3.43 28.93
CA ALA A 64 13.92 2.83 29.16
C ALA A 64 12.81 3.65 28.48
N LEU A 65 12.84 4.98 28.61
CA LEU A 65 11.90 5.89 27.92
C LEU A 65 11.97 5.70 26.41
N TRP A 66 13.17 5.71 25.81
CA TRP A 66 13.29 5.53 24.37
C TRP A 66 12.87 4.15 23.88
N ARG A 67 13.07 3.10 24.68
CA ARG A 67 12.55 1.77 24.37
C ARG A 67 11.02 1.73 24.37
N GLU A 68 10.37 2.55 25.20
CA GLU A 68 8.90 2.66 25.28
C GLU A 68 8.32 3.54 24.16
N VAL A 69 8.96 4.68 23.86
CA VAL A 69 8.43 5.69 22.94
C VAL A 69 8.84 5.46 21.49
N LEU A 70 10.06 5.00 21.23
CA LEU A 70 10.58 4.86 19.87
C LEU A 70 10.39 3.44 19.33
N PRO A 71 9.94 3.32 18.06
CA PRO A 71 10.01 2.08 17.31
C PRO A 71 11.41 1.50 17.31
N ARG A 72 11.52 0.16 17.20
CA ARG A 72 12.81 -0.56 17.30
C ARG A 72 13.85 -0.03 16.31
N ASP A 73 13.41 0.36 15.12
CA ASP A 73 14.24 0.89 14.05
C ASP A 73 14.63 2.37 14.23
N ALA A 74 14.19 3.05 15.30
CA ALA A 74 14.56 4.44 15.58
C ALA A 74 15.39 4.60 16.86
N ARG A 75 15.66 3.50 17.60
CA ARG A 75 16.30 3.54 18.93
C ARG A 75 17.78 3.92 18.93
N ASP A 76 18.46 3.81 17.80
CA ASP A 76 19.83 4.32 17.61
C ASP A 76 19.85 5.78 17.13
N PHE A 77 18.68 6.43 17.07
CA PHE A 77 18.50 7.81 16.63
C PHE A 77 18.99 8.11 15.21
N ARG A 78 18.99 7.08 14.34
CA ARG A 78 19.38 7.22 12.94
C ARG A 78 18.19 7.03 12.01
N PHE A 79 18.16 7.86 10.98
CA PHE A 79 17.13 7.81 9.95
C PHE A 79 17.73 7.50 8.57
N ALA A 80 17.10 6.57 7.86
CA ALA A 80 17.25 6.31 6.42
C ALA A 80 15.95 5.69 5.89
N PHE A 81 15.61 5.91 4.62
CA PHE A 81 14.36 5.39 4.04
C PHE A 81 14.35 3.87 3.87
N TYR A 82 15.49 3.28 3.49
CA TYR A 82 15.68 1.84 3.27
C TYR A 82 16.79 1.30 4.18
N ARG A 83 16.79 1.73 5.45
CA ARG A 83 17.90 1.53 6.37
C ARG A 83 18.41 0.08 6.38
N ASP A 84 19.72 -0.09 6.21
CA ASP A 84 20.34 -1.41 6.04
C ASP A 84 19.99 -2.38 7.16
N ALA A 85 20.02 -1.91 8.41
CA ALA A 85 19.71 -2.72 9.59
C ALA A 85 18.26 -3.26 9.65
N VAL A 86 17.38 -2.83 8.75
CA VAL A 86 15.94 -3.14 8.73
C VAL A 86 15.49 -3.71 7.39
N ARG A 87 16.09 -3.28 6.28
CA ARG A 87 15.69 -3.67 4.92
C ARG A 87 16.73 -4.51 4.18
N ASN A 88 18.02 -4.29 4.44
CA ASN A 88 19.07 -4.99 3.71
C ASN A 88 19.33 -6.36 4.34
N GLY A 89 19.23 -7.43 3.53
CA GLY A 89 19.35 -8.80 4.01
C GLY A 89 18.20 -9.25 4.92
N THR A 90 17.08 -8.53 4.94
CA THR A 90 15.86 -8.94 5.65
C THR A 90 14.84 -9.53 4.69
N VAL A 91 13.91 -10.32 5.24
CA VAL A 91 12.88 -11.02 4.46
C VAL A 91 11.53 -10.40 4.79
N ASP A 92 10.79 -10.04 3.75
CA ASP A 92 9.38 -9.70 3.89
C ASP A 92 8.54 -10.98 3.89
N GLY A 93 7.60 -11.09 4.84
CA GLY A 93 6.83 -12.30 5.12
C GLY A 93 7.09 -12.91 6.50
N PRO A 94 6.51 -14.09 6.79
CA PRO A 94 6.15 -15.13 5.81
C PRO A 94 4.86 -14.87 5.03
N TYR A 95 4.80 -15.41 3.81
CA TYR A 95 3.62 -15.45 2.95
C TYR A 95 3.01 -16.85 2.91
N LEU A 96 1.69 -16.96 2.94
CA LEU A 96 0.96 -18.16 2.51
C LEU A 96 0.32 -17.85 1.16
N ILE A 97 0.68 -18.62 0.13
CA ILE A 97 0.19 -18.41 -1.23
C ILE A 97 -0.52 -19.66 -1.78
N GLY A 98 -1.49 -19.43 -2.67
CA GLY A 98 -2.21 -20.47 -3.36
C GLY A 98 -1.32 -21.18 -4.37
N THR A 99 -1.36 -22.53 -4.37
CA THR A 99 -0.54 -23.35 -5.27
C THR A 99 -1.15 -23.52 -6.65
N GLY A 100 -2.43 -23.17 -6.83
CA GLY A 100 -3.17 -23.38 -8.07
C GLY A 100 -3.54 -24.84 -8.39
N LYS A 101 -3.26 -25.79 -7.48
CA LYS A 101 -3.43 -27.23 -7.73
C LYS A 101 -4.90 -27.62 -7.94
N GLU A 102 -5.79 -27.14 -7.08
CA GLU A 102 -7.23 -27.46 -7.12
C GLU A 102 -8.01 -26.45 -8.00
N ASP A 103 -7.58 -25.19 -7.99
CA ASP A 103 -8.14 -24.11 -8.79
C ASP A 103 -7.00 -23.29 -9.43
N PRO A 104 -6.85 -23.28 -10.77
CA PRO A 104 -5.84 -22.47 -11.44
C PRO A 104 -5.91 -20.97 -11.12
N TYR A 105 -7.10 -20.43 -10.82
CA TYR A 105 -7.26 -19.02 -10.47
C TYR A 105 -6.71 -18.67 -9.07
N ASP A 106 -6.45 -19.68 -8.24
CA ASP A 106 -5.79 -19.52 -6.93
C ASP A 106 -4.26 -19.45 -7.02
N PHE A 107 -3.68 -19.70 -8.19
CA PHE A 107 -2.23 -19.70 -8.37
C PHE A 107 -1.59 -18.35 -7.99
N GLY A 108 -0.69 -18.37 -7.02
CA GLY A 108 0.04 -17.19 -6.55
C GLY A 108 -0.77 -16.21 -5.71
N ARG A 109 -2.07 -16.45 -5.48
CA ARG A 109 -2.89 -15.58 -4.64
C ARG A 109 -2.37 -15.60 -3.20
N ILE A 110 -2.25 -14.44 -2.58
CA ILE A 110 -1.81 -14.33 -1.18
C ILE A 110 -3.01 -14.59 -0.27
N HIS A 111 -2.86 -15.57 0.62
CA HIS A 111 -3.83 -15.90 1.67
C HIS A 111 -3.44 -15.31 3.03
N LEU A 112 -2.13 -15.25 3.34
CA LEU A 112 -1.59 -14.69 4.58
C LEU A 112 -0.29 -13.93 4.34
N TRP A 113 -0.05 -12.92 5.15
CA TRP A 113 1.22 -12.17 5.24
C TRP A 113 1.53 -11.86 6.70
N HIS A 114 2.74 -12.14 7.17
CA HIS A 114 3.19 -12.01 8.58
C HIS A 114 2.33 -12.75 9.62
N GLY A 115 1.65 -13.82 9.23
CA GLY A 115 0.79 -14.60 10.13
C GLY A 115 -0.51 -13.90 10.53
N GLU A 116 -0.82 -12.72 9.99
CA GLU A 116 -2.15 -12.13 10.10
C GLU A 116 -3.13 -13.03 9.34
N SER A 117 -4.06 -13.67 10.08
CA SER A 117 -5.00 -14.63 9.51
C SER A 117 -6.04 -13.94 8.64
N LYS A 118 -6.26 -14.53 7.45
CA LYS A 118 -7.38 -14.35 6.53
C LYS A 118 -7.95 -12.93 6.54
N HIS A 119 -7.50 -12.15 5.58
CA HIS A 119 -8.21 -11.04 4.92
C HIS A 119 -7.67 -9.63 5.17
N TYR A 120 -7.14 -9.24 6.34
CA TYR A 120 -6.96 -7.79 6.61
C TYR A 120 -5.66 -7.42 7.32
N MET A 121 -4.96 -6.40 6.80
CA MET A 121 -4.08 -5.57 7.63
C MET A 121 -4.93 -4.70 8.58
N LYS A 122 -4.34 -3.96 9.53
CA LYS A 122 -5.08 -2.96 10.33
C LYS A 122 -4.63 -1.48 10.25
N PRO A 123 -3.97 -0.99 9.17
CA PRO A 123 -3.75 0.45 9.01
C PRO A 123 -5.03 1.19 8.58
N TRP A 124 -5.89 0.60 7.76
CA TRP A 124 -7.04 1.31 7.17
C TRP A 124 -8.29 1.18 8.02
N SER A 125 -9.29 2.06 7.81
CA SER A 125 -10.45 2.14 8.70
C SER A 125 -11.56 1.12 8.42
N SER A 126 -11.52 0.41 7.29
CA SER A 126 -12.50 -0.62 6.94
C SER A 126 -11.83 -1.93 6.56
N GLU A 127 -12.57 -3.03 6.68
CA GLU A 127 -12.11 -4.35 6.25
C GLU A 127 -11.79 -4.36 4.75
N GLU A 128 -12.66 -3.81 3.91
CA GLU A 128 -12.47 -3.79 2.45
C GLU A 128 -11.16 -3.10 2.05
N CYS A 129 -10.82 -1.99 2.68
CA CYS A 129 -9.56 -1.29 2.43
C CYS A 129 -8.34 -2.07 2.91
N ASN A 130 -8.50 -2.85 3.98
CA ASN A 130 -7.45 -3.70 4.52
C ASN A 130 -7.28 -5.02 3.78
N ALA A 131 -8.18 -5.33 2.83
CA ALA A 131 -8.22 -6.59 2.12
C ALA A 131 -6.90 -6.89 1.39
N ILE A 132 -6.27 -8.03 1.70
CA ILE A 132 -5.15 -8.57 0.93
C ILE A 132 -5.71 -9.33 -0.27
N ASN A 133 -5.56 -8.76 -1.46
CA ASN A 133 -6.17 -9.22 -2.69
C ASN A 133 -5.12 -9.46 -3.78
N GLY A 134 -5.28 -10.57 -4.50
CA GLY A 134 -4.43 -10.92 -5.64
C GLY A 134 -3.10 -11.53 -5.24
N THR A 135 -2.08 -11.32 -6.08
CA THR A 135 -0.73 -11.90 -5.92
C THR A 135 0.25 -10.86 -5.34
N ASP A 136 1.51 -11.23 -5.21
CA ASP A 136 2.61 -10.29 -4.89
C ASP A 136 3.06 -9.46 -6.12
N GLY A 137 2.46 -9.70 -7.29
CA GLY A 137 2.78 -9.02 -8.54
C GLY A 137 3.96 -9.61 -9.31
N THR A 138 4.60 -10.68 -8.81
CA THR A 138 5.68 -11.36 -9.54
C THR A 138 5.16 -12.34 -10.59
N LEU A 139 3.96 -12.88 -10.34
CA LEU A 139 3.24 -13.78 -11.24
C LEU A 139 1.74 -13.60 -11.08
N PHE A 140 0.98 -14.04 -12.09
CA PHE A 140 -0.48 -13.96 -12.08
C PHE A 140 -1.09 -15.32 -12.45
N PRO A 141 -2.36 -15.58 -12.07
CA PRO A 141 -3.08 -16.74 -12.53
C PRO A 141 -3.15 -16.82 -14.08
N PRO A 142 -3.24 -18.03 -14.66
CA PRO A 142 -3.33 -18.21 -16.11
C PRO A 142 -4.68 -17.73 -16.66
N LEU A 143 -4.81 -17.71 -17.99
CA LEU A 143 -6.05 -17.38 -18.72
C LEU A 143 -6.54 -15.94 -18.47
N ILE A 144 -5.63 -14.98 -18.63
CA ILE A 144 -5.92 -13.56 -18.49
C ILE A 144 -6.63 -13.04 -19.75
N HIS A 145 -7.74 -12.34 -19.54
CA HIS A 145 -8.53 -11.67 -20.56
C HIS A 145 -8.32 -10.14 -20.48
N LYS A 146 -8.75 -9.41 -21.50
CA LYS A 146 -8.59 -7.95 -21.54
C LYS A 146 -9.47 -7.26 -20.48
N GLU A 147 -10.55 -7.92 -20.06
CA GLU A 147 -11.50 -7.47 -19.05
C GLU A 147 -11.04 -7.83 -17.63
N THR A 148 -10.00 -8.68 -17.49
CA THR A 148 -9.46 -9.08 -16.19
C THR A 148 -8.91 -7.87 -15.45
N ILE A 149 -9.25 -7.72 -14.16
CA ILE A 149 -8.59 -6.78 -13.26
C ILE A 149 -7.52 -7.53 -12.49
N LEU A 150 -6.26 -7.22 -12.73
CA LEU A 150 -5.16 -7.81 -11.98
C LEU A 150 -5.05 -7.11 -10.63
N GLN A 151 -5.01 -7.90 -9.56
CA GLN A 151 -4.83 -7.38 -8.21
C GLN A 151 -3.45 -7.78 -7.68
N THR A 152 -2.79 -6.83 -7.02
CA THR A 152 -1.49 -7.05 -6.41
C THR A 152 -1.49 -6.42 -5.03
N PHE A 153 -1.07 -7.17 -4.03
CA PHE A 153 -0.79 -6.64 -2.71
C PHE A 153 0.60 -6.01 -2.70
N VAL A 154 0.67 -4.69 -2.55
CA VAL A 154 1.93 -3.93 -2.58
C VAL A 154 2.32 -3.58 -1.15
N THR A 155 3.31 -4.30 -0.60
CA THR A 155 3.72 -4.14 0.80
C THR A 155 4.27 -2.75 1.12
N ASP A 156 4.92 -2.10 0.16
CA ASP A 156 5.37 -0.70 0.30
C ASP A 156 4.21 0.30 0.50
N LEU A 157 3.01 -0.06 0.05
CA LEU A 157 1.79 0.75 0.17
C LEU A 157 0.84 0.22 1.25
N CYS A 158 1.13 -0.95 1.85
CA CYS A 158 0.25 -1.66 2.78
C CYS A 158 -1.18 -1.90 2.29
N ARG A 159 -1.36 -2.08 0.99
CA ARG A 159 -2.68 -2.32 0.44
C ARG A 159 -2.62 -3.01 -0.90
N SER A 160 -3.78 -3.51 -1.28
CA SER A 160 -4.01 -4.05 -2.61
C SER A 160 -4.24 -2.93 -3.62
N MET A 161 -3.62 -3.08 -4.78
CA MET A 161 -3.74 -2.21 -5.95
C MET A 161 -4.32 -3.00 -7.12
N SER A 162 -5.15 -2.35 -7.92
CA SER A 162 -5.76 -2.97 -9.11
C SER A 162 -5.16 -2.39 -10.38
N PHE A 163 -4.99 -3.24 -11.40
CA PHE A 163 -4.47 -2.89 -12.70
C PHE A 163 -5.44 -3.33 -13.79
N ARG A 164 -5.62 -2.49 -14.81
CA ARG A 164 -6.50 -2.75 -15.96
C ARG A 164 -5.69 -2.83 -17.24
N TYR A 165 -6.21 -3.60 -18.18
CA TYR A 165 -5.68 -3.65 -19.54
C TYR A 165 -5.65 -2.24 -20.17
N GLU A 166 -4.58 -1.97 -20.90
CA GLU A 166 -4.42 -0.80 -21.75
C GLU A 166 -4.33 -1.18 -23.22
N LYS A 167 -3.40 -2.07 -23.56
CA LYS A 167 -3.08 -2.41 -24.96
C LYS A 167 -2.35 -3.74 -25.08
N ASP A 168 -2.38 -4.28 -26.28
CA ASP A 168 -1.52 -5.38 -26.70
C ASP A 168 -0.08 -4.88 -26.85
N VAL A 169 0.89 -5.71 -26.50
CA VAL A 169 2.32 -5.44 -26.64
C VAL A 169 3.04 -6.65 -27.21
N GLU A 170 4.07 -6.42 -28.00
CA GLU A 170 4.98 -7.47 -28.47
C GLU A 170 6.24 -7.47 -27.60
N PHE A 171 6.50 -8.58 -26.93
CA PHE A 171 7.76 -8.83 -26.22
C PHE A 171 8.58 -9.84 -27.02
N GLY A 172 9.38 -9.33 -27.97
CA GLY A 172 10.05 -10.15 -28.97
C GLY A 172 9.04 -10.85 -29.87
N VAL A 173 8.82 -12.14 -29.66
CA VAL A 173 7.84 -12.97 -30.41
C VAL A 173 6.65 -13.41 -29.55
N ILE A 174 6.57 -12.95 -28.30
CA ILE A 174 5.50 -13.27 -27.36
C ILE A 174 4.49 -12.13 -27.37
N LEU A 175 3.22 -12.46 -27.57
CA LEU A 175 2.12 -11.52 -27.36
C LEU A 175 1.93 -11.33 -25.85
N GLY A 176 1.97 -10.09 -25.40
CA GLY A 176 1.64 -9.70 -24.04
C GLY A 176 0.48 -8.70 -24.01
N TYR A 177 -0.13 -8.58 -22.84
CA TYR A 177 -1.09 -7.54 -22.50
C TYR A 177 -0.44 -6.58 -21.51
N ARG A 178 -0.46 -5.29 -21.83
CA ARG A 178 -0.06 -4.24 -20.90
C ARG A 178 -1.21 -3.91 -19.96
N PHE A 179 -0.95 -4.05 -18.68
CA PHE A 179 -1.79 -3.61 -17.59
C PHE A 179 -1.17 -2.37 -16.93
N VAL A 180 -1.99 -1.36 -16.69
CA VAL A 180 -1.61 -0.10 -16.02
C VAL A 180 -2.48 0.11 -14.79
N LEU A 181 -2.04 0.99 -13.90
CA LEU A 181 -2.75 1.25 -12.64
C LEU A 181 -4.22 1.65 -12.92
N HIS A 182 -5.15 0.95 -12.30
CA HIS A 182 -6.57 1.26 -12.43
C HIS A 182 -6.85 2.60 -11.73
N PRO A 183 -7.51 3.59 -12.39
CA PRO A 183 -7.74 4.92 -11.82
C PRO A 183 -8.43 4.85 -10.46
N ASP A 184 -9.44 3.98 -10.32
CA ASP A 184 -10.13 3.70 -9.07
C ASP A 184 -9.22 3.41 -7.87
N SER A 185 -8.07 2.75 -8.08
CA SER A 185 -7.15 2.42 -6.97
C SER A 185 -6.57 3.66 -6.30
N VAL A 186 -6.51 4.78 -7.02
CA VAL A 186 -5.92 6.05 -6.58
C VAL A 186 -6.85 7.24 -6.78
N ALA A 187 -8.15 6.97 -7.01
CA ALA A 187 -9.13 8.01 -7.22
C ALA A 187 -9.38 8.82 -5.94
N SER A 188 -9.60 10.12 -6.09
CA SER A 188 -10.05 10.96 -4.97
C SER A 188 -11.42 10.50 -4.45
N VAL A 189 -11.71 10.74 -3.18
CA VAL A 189 -13.03 10.42 -2.58
C VAL A 189 -14.23 11.09 -3.27
N LYS A 190 -13.99 12.19 -4.00
CA LYS A 190 -15.02 12.84 -4.82
C LYS A 190 -15.43 12.03 -6.04
N VAL A 191 -14.48 11.26 -6.58
CA VAL A 191 -14.68 10.40 -7.75
C VAL A 191 -15.10 8.99 -7.31
N ARG A 192 -14.46 8.47 -6.26
CA ARG A 192 -14.70 7.14 -5.69
C ARG A 192 -14.84 7.22 -4.17
N PRO A 193 -16.05 7.42 -3.64
CA PRO A 193 -16.29 7.56 -2.19
C PRO A 193 -15.79 6.37 -1.37
N GLU A 194 -15.74 5.17 -1.95
CA GLU A 194 -15.24 3.95 -1.31
C GLU A 194 -13.77 4.06 -0.89
N ASN A 195 -13.00 4.99 -1.47
CA ASN A 195 -11.61 5.22 -1.08
C ASN A 195 -11.46 6.01 0.24
N GLU A 196 -12.55 6.46 0.86
CA GLU A 196 -12.51 7.17 2.15
C GLU A 196 -11.80 6.35 3.24
N CYS A 197 -11.92 5.02 3.21
CA CYS A 197 -11.30 4.17 4.22
C CYS A 197 -9.76 4.12 4.17
N PHE A 198 -9.14 4.63 3.10
CA PHE A 198 -7.69 4.82 3.01
C PHE A 198 -7.20 6.13 3.62
N CYS A 199 -8.10 7.03 4.02
CA CYS A 199 -7.72 8.33 4.54
C CYS A 199 -7.16 8.24 5.97
N VAL A 200 -6.07 8.97 6.22
CA VAL A 200 -5.52 9.19 7.56
C VAL A 200 -5.83 10.62 7.98
N GLY A 201 -6.95 10.80 8.70
CA GLY A 201 -7.48 12.13 9.01
C GLY A 201 -8.11 12.76 7.76
N LYS A 202 -7.60 13.92 7.33
CA LYS A 202 -8.08 14.58 6.11
C LYS A 202 -7.62 13.80 4.88
N CYS A 203 -8.57 13.39 4.04
CA CYS A 203 -8.28 12.73 2.76
C CYS A 203 -7.41 13.61 1.86
N LEU A 204 -6.39 13.00 1.28
CA LEU A 204 -5.58 13.59 0.22
C LEU A 204 -6.32 13.50 -1.13
N GLY A 205 -5.85 14.26 -2.12
CA GLY A 205 -6.39 14.18 -3.48
C GLY A 205 -5.99 12.91 -4.22
N ALA A 206 -6.44 12.79 -5.47
CA ALA A 206 -6.15 11.64 -6.32
C ALA A 206 -4.63 11.40 -6.48
N GLY A 207 -4.21 10.14 -6.59
CA GLY A 207 -2.81 9.79 -6.80
C GLY A 207 -1.91 9.91 -5.55
N LEU A 208 -2.44 10.35 -4.41
CA LEU A 208 -1.72 10.50 -3.15
C LEU A 208 -2.23 9.51 -2.09
N LEU A 209 -1.32 8.86 -1.39
CA LEU A 209 -1.65 7.92 -0.31
C LEU A 209 -0.80 8.20 0.94
N ASP A 210 -1.44 8.60 2.03
CA ASP A 210 -0.77 8.71 3.33
C ASP A 210 -0.54 7.29 3.89
N VAL A 211 0.72 6.89 3.98
CA VAL A 211 1.12 5.56 4.49
C VAL A 211 1.67 5.64 5.93
N SER A 212 1.48 6.75 6.64
CA SER A 212 2.05 6.96 7.98
C SER A 212 1.71 5.85 8.97
N LYS A 213 0.50 5.29 8.91
CA LYS A 213 0.08 4.16 9.76
C LYS A 213 0.88 2.87 9.54
N CYS A 214 1.55 2.75 8.41
CA CYS A 214 2.43 1.63 8.07
C CYS A 214 3.90 1.86 8.38
N PHE A 215 4.29 3.12 8.53
CA PHE A 215 5.67 3.51 8.72
C PHE A 215 5.85 4.13 10.11
N ASP A 216 5.20 3.55 11.12
CA ASP A 216 5.27 3.96 12.54
C ASP A 216 5.03 5.47 12.77
N GLY A 217 4.02 6.02 12.10
CA GLY A 217 3.63 7.42 12.21
C GLY A 217 4.54 8.41 11.46
N LYS A 218 5.56 7.93 10.73
CA LYS A 218 6.38 8.79 9.87
C LYS A 218 5.49 9.45 8.80
N PRO A 219 5.64 10.77 8.52
CA PRO A 219 4.73 11.52 7.66
C PRO A 219 4.99 11.28 6.17
N ILE A 220 4.97 10.01 5.75
CA ILE A 220 5.26 9.58 4.38
C ILE A 220 3.97 9.53 3.57
N VAL A 221 4.00 10.17 2.40
CA VAL A 221 2.93 10.11 1.40
C VAL A 221 3.50 9.51 0.13
N MET A 222 2.89 8.43 -0.36
CA MET A 222 3.28 7.77 -1.61
C MET A 222 2.47 8.32 -2.78
N SER A 223 3.10 8.41 -3.95
CA SER A 223 2.45 8.77 -5.22
C SER A 223 3.13 8.09 -6.40
N SER A 224 2.61 8.26 -7.61
CA SER A 224 3.40 7.99 -8.82
C SER A 224 4.45 9.10 -9.04
N PRO A 225 5.55 8.84 -9.78
CA PRO A 225 6.57 9.86 -10.06
C PRO A 225 6.00 11.13 -10.69
N HIS A 226 6.53 12.27 -10.26
CA HIS A 226 6.07 13.62 -10.61
C HIS A 226 4.57 13.82 -10.40
N PHE A 227 3.99 13.12 -9.42
CA PHE A 227 2.56 13.15 -9.11
C PHE A 227 1.68 12.81 -10.33
N LEU A 228 2.13 11.90 -11.20
CA LEU A 228 1.31 11.38 -12.29
C LEU A 228 0.01 10.79 -11.75
N ILE A 229 -1.13 11.18 -12.35
CA ILE A 229 -2.45 10.68 -12.00
C ILE A 229 -3.03 9.95 -13.21
N PRO A 230 -3.53 8.71 -13.07
CA PRO A 230 -4.23 8.03 -14.15
C PRO A 230 -5.49 8.79 -14.57
N ASP A 231 -5.79 8.77 -15.86
CA ASP A 231 -7.02 9.36 -16.40
C ASP A 231 -8.26 8.79 -15.70
N GLY A 232 -9.13 9.68 -15.22
CA GLY A 232 -10.36 9.32 -14.51
C GLY A 232 -10.25 9.24 -12.99
N ALA A 233 -9.06 9.35 -12.38
CA ALA A 233 -8.91 9.32 -10.91
C ALA A 233 -9.28 10.64 -10.20
N GLY A 234 -9.38 11.75 -10.94
CA GLY A 234 -9.68 13.08 -10.41
C GLY A 234 -8.43 13.95 -10.25
N ASP A 235 -8.48 14.92 -9.35
CA ASP A 235 -7.40 15.89 -9.11
C ASP A 235 -6.69 15.62 -7.77
N ASN A 236 -5.38 15.90 -7.71
CA ASN A 236 -4.59 15.74 -6.49
C ASN A 236 -4.73 16.92 -5.53
N GLY A 237 -5.26 18.07 -5.99
CA GLY A 237 -5.42 19.27 -5.18
C GLY A 237 -4.10 19.91 -4.74
N LEU A 238 -2.96 19.47 -5.27
CA LEU A 238 -1.65 20.03 -4.97
C LEU A 238 -1.54 21.43 -5.58
N ASN A 239 -0.93 22.35 -4.83
CA ASN A 239 -0.62 23.66 -5.36
C ASN A 239 0.57 23.58 -6.32
N LYS A 240 0.27 23.46 -7.61
CA LYS A 240 1.27 23.34 -8.69
C LYS A 240 2.27 24.51 -8.72
N SER A 241 1.93 25.69 -8.21
CA SER A 241 2.86 26.82 -8.16
C SER A 241 4.02 26.63 -7.18
N LEU A 242 3.90 25.69 -6.23
CA LEU A 242 4.93 25.36 -5.25
C LEU A 242 5.81 24.18 -5.69
N LEU A 243 5.51 23.59 -6.85
CA LEU A 243 6.12 22.36 -7.35
C LEU A 243 6.90 22.63 -8.65
N ASP A 244 7.83 23.57 -8.60
CA ASP A 244 8.74 23.81 -9.72
C ASP A 244 9.58 22.55 -10.01
N GLY A 245 9.79 22.24 -11.30
CA GLY A 245 10.46 21.02 -11.77
C GLY A 245 9.61 19.75 -11.79
N ILE A 246 8.32 19.80 -11.39
CA ILE A 246 7.40 18.65 -11.50
C ILE A 246 6.74 18.62 -12.89
N ALA A 247 7.05 17.59 -13.68
CA ALA A 247 6.47 17.37 -15.01
C ALA A 247 6.00 15.90 -15.17
N PRO A 248 4.74 15.57 -14.90
CA PRO A 248 4.22 14.22 -15.07
C PRO A 248 4.20 13.82 -16.56
N MET A 249 4.87 12.72 -16.89
CA MET A 249 4.92 12.15 -18.24
C MET A 249 4.54 10.68 -18.15
N LYS A 250 3.49 10.28 -18.89
CA LYS A 250 2.95 8.92 -18.83
C LYS A 250 4.02 7.85 -19.13
N ASP A 251 4.71 7.97 -20.26
CA ASP A 251 5.72 6.97 -20.69
C ASP A 251 6.87 6.80 -19.67
N SER A 252 7.26 7.88 -19.00
CA SER A 252 8.36 7.88 -18.04
C SER A 252 7.94 7.49 -16.62
N HIS A 253 6.70 7.78 -16.22
CA HIS A 253 6.29 7.72 -14.81
C HIS A 253 5.18 6.69 -14.52
N GLU A 254 4.53 6.13 -15.54
CA GLU A 254 3.47 5.14 -15.34
C GLU A 254 4.01 3.80 -14.86
N THR A 255 3.37 3.21 -13.84
CA THR A 255 3.60 1.82 -13.48
C THR A 255 2.85 0.90 -14.44
N PHE A 256 3.53 -0.10 -14.99
CA PHE A 256 2.89 -1.09 -15.86
C PHE A 256 3.42 -2.52 -15.66
N LEU A 257 2.58 -3.47 -16.06
CA LEU A 257 2.84 -4.90 -16.07
C LEU A 257 2.55 -5.40 -17.50
N ASP A 258 3.54 -5.92 -18.20
CA ASP A 258 3.34 -6.63 -19.46
C ASP A 258 3.24 -8.14 -19.14
N VAL A 259 2.07 -8.74 -19.36
CA VAL A 259 1.77 -10.11 -18.92
C VAL A 259 1.39 -10.98 -20.13
N GLU A 260 1.95 -12.20 -20.21
CA GLU A 260 1.54 -13.19 -21.20
C GLU A 260 0.17 -13.76 -20.82
N PRO A 261 -0.84 -13.67 -21.70
CA PRO A 261 -2.23 -13.92 -21.29
C PRO A 261 -2.56 -15.38 -21.04
N VAL A 262 -1.83 -16.33 -21.66
CA VAL A 262 -2.19 -17.75 -21.57
C VAL A 262 -1.81 -18.33 -20.22
N ASN A 263 -0.62 -18.02 -19.71
CA ASN A 263 -0.09 -18.60 -18.48
C ASN A 263 0.14 -17.59 -17.35
N GLY A 264 -0.13 -16.30 -17.56
CA GLY A 264 -0.02 -15.28 -16.51
C GLY A 264 1.42 -14.89 -16.16
N THR A 265 2.39 -15.25 -17.02
CA THR A 265 3.80 -14.92 -16.78
C THR A 265 4.06 -13.44 -17.02
N LEU A 266 4.75 -12.81 -16.08
CA LEU A 266 5.23 -11.44 -16.21
C LEU A 266 6.39 -11.38 -17.21
N LEU A 267 6.19 -10.67 -18.32
CA LEU A 267 7.18 -10.51 -19.37
C LEU A 267 8.11 -9.33 -19.07
N ARG A 268 7.52 -8.23 -18.63
CA ARG A 268 8.22 -7.00 -18.25
C ARG A 268 7.39 -6.23 -17.24
N VAL A 269 8.04 -5.68 -16.22
CA VAL A 269 7.42 -4.83 -15.20
C VAL A 269 8.25 -3.58 -14.98
N LYS A 270 7.54 -2.48 -14.75
CA LYS A 270 8.11 -1.26 -14.17
C LYS A 270 7.18 -0.78 -13.07
N LYS A 271 7.56 -1.05 -11.82
CA LYS A 271 6.91 -0.52 -10.63
C LYS A 271 7.59 0.78 -10.25
N ARG A 272 6.83 1.88 -10.28
CA ARG A 272 7.34 3.23 -10.07
C ARG A 272 6.60 3.90 -8.93
N LEU A 273 7.33 4.27 -7.88
CA LEU A 273 6.78 4.91 -6.68
C LEU A 273 7.58 6.16 -6.35
N GLN A 274 6.89 7.20 -5.91
CA GLN A 274 7.48 8.42 -5.39
C GLN A 274 7.22 8.54 -3.90
N THR A 275 8.29 8.79 -3.16
CA THR A 275 8.25 9.03 -1.73
C THR A 275 8.21 10.54 -1.48
N ASN A 276 7.14 10.99 -0.82
CA ASN A 276 6.95 12.38 -0.43
C ASN A 276 6.89 12.48 1.10
N ILE A 277 7.28 13.63 1.65
CA ILE A 277 7.11 13.95 3.06
C ILE A 277 5.99 14.98 3.18
N LYS A 278 4.99 14.71 4.02
CA LYS A 278 3.97 15.70 4.38
C LYS A 278 4.59 16.72 5.33
N VAL A 279 4.76 17.94 4.85
CA VAL A 279 5.26 19.08 5.62
C VAL A 279 4.09 19.97 5.99
N ARG A 280 4.08 20.45 7.24
CA ARG A 280 3.09 21.40 7.75
C ARG A 280 3.74 22.30 8.78
N GLN A 281 3.08 23.41 9.10
CA GLN A 281 3.45 24.23 10.23
C GLN A 281 3.31 23.43 11.53
N VAL A 282 4.27 23.63 12.42
CA VAL A 282 4.30 23.02 13.75
C VAL A 282 4.43 24.15 14.76
N ASP A 283 3.39 24.36 15.54
CA ASP A 283 3.37 25.37 16.59
C ASP A 283 4.55 25.17 17.56
N GLY A 284 5.21 26.27 17.93
CA GLY A 284 6.42 26.24 18.76
C GLY A 284 7.72 25.89 18.01
N TYR A 285 7.66 25.35 16.79
CA TYR A 285 8.87 25.03 16.02
C TYR A 285 9.16 26.07 14.93
N LYS A 286 10.02 27.05 15.27
CA LYS A 286 10.36 28.19 14.41
C LYS A 286 10.81 27.79 13.00
N ALA A 287 11.51 26.66 12.89
CA ALA A 287 11.99 26.14 11.61
C ALA A 287 10.85 25.79 10.61
N PHE A 288 9.65 25.48 11.12
CA PHE A 288 8.48 25.09 10.34
C PHE A 288 7.39 26.15 10.33
N ALA A 289 7.54 27.23 11.10
CA ALA A 289 6.52 28.27 11.30
C ALA A 289 6.05 28.94 9.99
N ASN A 290 6.93 29.04 8.98
CA ASN A 290 6.65 29.69 7.70
C ASN A 290 6.55 28.72 6.53
N LEU A 291 6.52 27.40 6.77
CA LEU A 291 6.39 26.43 5.70
C LEU A 291 4.92 26.31 5.27
N PRO A 292 4.63 26.20 3.95
CA PRO A 292 3.30 25.83 3.51
C PRO A 292 2.99 24.38 3.91
N GLU A 293 1.71 24.07 4.11
CA GLU A 293 1.27 22.67 4.16
C GLU A 293 1.33 22.08 2.74
N MET A 294 2.20 21.10 2.52
CA MET A 294 2.38 20.46 1.23
C MET A 294 3.09 19.10 1.33
N GLU A 295 2.88 18.27 0.32
CA GLU A 295 3.61 17.04 0.06
C GLU A 295 4.90 17.37 -0.70
N VAL A 296 6.03 17.31 -0.01
CA VAL A 296 7.35 17.59 -0.60
C VAL A 296 7.93 16.29 -1.20
N PRO A 297 8.14 16.22 -2.52
CA PRO A 297 8.76 15.05 -3.14
C PRO A 297 10.23 14.94 -2.74
N VAL A 298 10.66 13.75 -2.32
CA VAL A 298 12.05 13.50 -1.91
C VAL A 298 12.81 12.76 -3.00
N PHE A 299 12.27 11.63 -3.45
CA PHE A 299 12.81 10.82 -4.55
C PHE A 299 11.71 9.92 -5.10
N TRP A 300 11.95 9.34 -6.29
CA TRP A 300 11.16 8.25 -6.83
C TRP A 300 12.07 7.10 -7.25
N THR A 301 11.52 5.89 -7.28
CA THR A 301 12.23 4.65 -7.62
C THR A 301 11.53 3.93 -8.76
N GLU A 302 12.31 3.24 -9.59
CA GLU A 302 11.83 2.23 -10.56
C GLU A 302 12.38 0.87 -10.14
N GLU A 303 11.49 -0.02 -9.73
CA GLU A 303 11.77 -1.44 -9.61
C GLU A 303 11.32 -2.11 -10.93
N SER A 304 12.27 -2.70 -11.65
CA SER A 304 11.99 -3.27 -12.98
C SER A 304 12.61 -4.64 -13.14
N ALA A 305 11.92 -5.47 -13.92
CA ALA A 305 12.37 -6.78 -14.34
C ALA A 305 11.81 -7.06 -15.73
N GLU A 306 12.57 -7.78 -16.55
CA GLU A 306 12.12 -8.26 -17.86
C GLU A 306 12.77 -9.61 -18.16
N LEU A 307 12.06 -10.46 -18.90
CA LEU A 307 12.59 -11.76 -19.31
C LEU A 307 13.78 -11.56 -20.25
N SER A 308 14.85 -12.33 -20.00
CA SER A 308 15.95 -12.45 -20.93
C SER A 308 15.50 -13.13 -22.24
N GLN A 309 16.33 -13.03 -23.28
CA GLN A 309 16.04 -13.71 -24.54
C GLN A 309 15.93 -15.23 -24.40
N GLU A 310 16.73 -15.83 -23.51
CA GLU A 310 16.71 -17.28 -23.28
C GLU A 310 15.43 -17.71 -22.55
N GLU A 311 15.06 -16.98 -21.48
CA GLU A 311 13.79 -17.21 -20.77
C GLU A 311 12.59 -17.01 -21.70
N SER A 312 12.64 -16.03 -22.60
CA SER A 312 11.60 -15.80 -23.61
C SER A 312 11.45 -16.98 -24.58
N LYS A 313 12.56 -17.59 -25.01
CA LYS A 313 12.53 -18.79 -25.86
C LYS A 313 11.98 -19.99 -25.12
N GLU A 314 12.35 -20.18 -23.86
CA GLU A 314 11.82 -21.25 -23.02
C GLU A 314 10.32 -21.07 -22.80
N GLN A 315 9.91 -19.86 -22.43
CA GLN A 315 8.53 -19.48 -22.20
C GLN A 315 7.64 -19.80 -23.42
N ARG A 316 8.12 -19.49 -24.62
CA ARG A 316 7.44 -19.82 -25.87
C ARG A 316 7.22 -21.33 -26.07
N ARG A 317 8.12 -22.16 -25.55
CA ARG A 317 8.04 -23.63 -25.68
C ARG A 317 7.13 -24.27 -24.63
N ARG A 318 6.69 -23.53 -23.60
CA ARG A 318 5.85 -24.08 -22.54
C ARG A 318 4.48 -24.48 -23.10
N PRO A 319 3.96 -25.66 -22.73
CA PRO A 319 2.63 -26.07 -23.14
C PRO A 319 1.60 -25.10 -22.58
N LYS A 320 0.60 -24.77 -23.39
CA LYS A 320 -0.54 -23.97 -22.95
C LYS A 320 -1.34 -24.78 -21.91
N PRO A 321 -1.85 -24.16 -20.84
CA PRO A 321 -2.71 -24.84 -19.89
C PRO A 321 -3.91 -25.44 -20.64
N PRO A 322 -4.39 -26.62 -20.22
CA PRO A 322 -5.61 -27.19 -20.78
C PRO A 322 -6.75 -26.18 -20.63
N LYS A 323 -7.60 -26.07 -21.65
CA LYS A 323 -8.80 -25.23 -21.54
C LYS A 323 -9.60 -25.68 -20.31
N PRO A 324 -10.07 -24.75 -19.45
CA PRO A 324 -10.94 -25.13 -18.35
C PRO A 324 -12.16 -25.85 -18.94
N PRO A 325 -12.70 -26.88 -18.27
CA PRO A 325 -13.92 -27.53 -18.71
C PRO A 325 -15.00 -26.47 -18.93
N SER A 326 -15.73 -26.56 -20.05
CA SER A 326 -16.80 -25.64 -20.40
C SER A 326 -17.80 -25.54 -19.25
N GLY A 327 -17.85 -24.38 -18.58
CA GLY A 327 -18.67 -24.15 -17.39
C GLY A 327 -18.02 -23.25 -16.33
N TYR A 328 -16.72 -22.95 -16.42
CA TYR A 328 -16.02 -22.05 -15.51
C TYR A 328 -15.98 -20.61 -16.04
N GLY A 329 -17.16 -20.02 -16.22
CA GLY A 329 -17.39 -18.58 -16.29
C GLY A 329 -18.23 -18.20 -15.07
N SER A 330 -18.12 -16.95 -14.62
CA SER A 330 -18.91 -16.31 -13.55
C SER A 330 -20.15 -17.11 -13.13
N THR A 331 -20.23 -17.47 -11.84
CA THR A 331 -21.47 -17.90 -11.21
C THR A 331 -22.51 -16.78 -11.32
N ASP A 332 -23.16 -16.66 -12.47
CA ASP A 332 -24.61 -16.57 -12.44
C ASP A 332 -25.02 -17.92 -11.88
N GLU A 333 -25.24 -17.94 -10.57
CA GLU A 333 -25.95 -19.01 -9.92
C GLU A 333 -27.33 -19.04 -10.59
N GLU A 334 -27.45 -19.78 -11.70
CA GLU A 334 -28.73 -20.29 -12.15
C GLU A 334 -29.19 -21.22 -11.03
N THR A 335 -29.76 -20.63 -9.97
CA THR A 335 -30.64 -21.34 -9.05
C THR A 335 -31.57 -22.11 -9.96
N PRO A 336 -31.53 -23.45 -9.93
CA PRO A 336 -32.35 -24.22 -10.84
C PRO A 336 -33.78 -23.76 -10.63
N THR A 337 -34.48 -23.36 -11.68
CA THR A 337 -35.85 -22.85 -11.58
C THR A 337 -36.79 -23.83 -10.86
N TRP A 338 -36.41 -25.12 -10.78
CA TRP A 338 -37.06 -26.13 -9.94
C TRP A 338 -36.84 -25.95 -8.43
N ALA A 339 -35.70 -25.42 -7.98
CA ALA A 339 -35.39 -25.17 -6.56
C ALA A 339 -36.21 -24.00 -5.98
N ILE A 340 -36.43 -22.93 -6.76
CA ILE A 340 -37.36 -21.84 -6.40
C ILE A 340 -38.81 -22.37 -6.40
N GLY A 341 -39.18 -23.22 -7.37
CA GLY A 341 -40.51 -23.83 -7.44
C GLY A 341 -40.85 -24.72 -6.24
N VAL A 342 -39.91 -25.53 -5.76
CA VAL A 342 -40.08 -26.38 -4.57
C VAL A 342 -40.13 -25.52 -3.30
N GLY A 343 -39.28 -24.49 -3.19
CA GLY A 343 -39.28 -23.57 -2.04
C GLY A 343 -40.59 -22.79 -1.89
N VAL A 344 -41.11 -22.22 -2.99
CA VAL A 344 -42.40 -21.51 -3.00
C VAL A 344 -43.55 -22.46 -2.73
N GLY A 345 -43.53 -23.68 -3.28
CA GLY A 345 -44.55 -24.71 -3.04
C GLY A 345 -44.65 -25.11 -1.57
N VAL A 346 -43.51 -25.30 -0.89
CA VAL A 346 -43.48 -25.65 0.55
C VAL A 346 -43.96 -24.47 1.40
N VAL A 347 -43.58 -23.24 1.08
CA VAL A 347 -44.05 -22.04 1.82
C VAL A 347 -45.56 -21.85 1.66
N VAL A 348 -46.09 -22.02 0.45
CA VAL A 348 -47.54 -21.94 0.20
C VAL A 348 -48.28 -23.07 0.92
N LEU A 349 -47.74 -24.29 0.93
CA LEU A 349 -48.33 -25.42 1.66
C LEU A 349 -48.35 -25.15 3.17
N VAL A 350 -47.27 -24.60 3.74
CA VAL A 350 -47.19 -24.23 5.16
C VAL A 350 -48.15 -23.10 5.51
N ILE A 351 -48.34 -22.11 4.63
CA ILE A 351 -49.32 -21.04 4.83
C ILE A 351 -50.75 -21.59 4.77
N ILE A 352 -51.05 -22.45 3.81
CA ILE A 352 -52.37 -23.12 3.69
C ILE A 352 -52.64 -23.97 4.93
N LEU A 353 -51.68 -24.80 5.36
CA LEU A 353 -51.80 -25.61 6.57
C LEU A 353 -51.98 -24.74 7.82
N ARG A 354 -51.25 -23.62 7.95
CA ARG A 354 -51.44 -22.66 9.04
C ARG A 354 -52.81 -21.98 9.00
N CYS A 355 -53.32 -21.64 7.82
CA CYS A 355 -54.66 -21.07 7.65
C CYS A 355 -55.77 -22.08 7.98
N ILE A 356 -55.58 -23.36 7.62
CA ILE A 356 -56.51 -24.44 7.97
C ILE A 356 -56.48 -24.71 9.48
N CYS A 357 -55.30 -24.77 10.11
CA CYS A 357 -55.20 -24.90 11.56
C CYS A 357 -55.79 -23.70 12.32
N LYS A 358 -55.71 -22.48 11.78
CA LYS A 358 -56.38 -21.29 12.36
C LYS A 358 -57.91 -21.27 12.18
N LYS A 359 -58.48 -22.13 11.34
CA LYS A 359 -59.93 -22.28 11.16
C LYS A 359 -60.51 -23.46 11.96
N LEU A 360 -59.65 -24.34 12.50
CA LEU A 360 -60.03 -25.54 13.25
C LEU A 360 -59.78 -25.41 14.76
N ASN A 361 -59.17 -24.31 15.21
CA ASN A 361 -59.24 -23.76 16.56
C ASN A 361 -59.98 -22.44 16.51
#